data_AF-A0A3E0MN72-F1
#
_entry.id   AF-A0A3E0MN72-F1
#
_cell.length_a   1.000
_cell.length_b   1.000
_cell.length_c   1.000
_cell.angle_alpha   90.00
_cell.angle_beta   90.00
_cell.angle_gamma   90.00
#
_symmetry.space_group_name_H-M   'P 1'
#
loop_
_entity.id
_entity.type
_entity.pdbx_description
1 polymer ?
#
loop_
_entity_poly.entity_id
_entity_poly.type
_entity_poly.pdbx_seq_one_letter_code
_entity_poly.pdbx_strand_id
1 'polypeptide(L)'
;MKNIKFLIAGTLFGIIMFKSEAASWYRIQEMFRFQAFHMYGIIGLAVALGVPMVAIIKAKKIKDYAGGQIVFTPKAWSIPRYLIGGTIFGLGWALSGACPGPIVVNIGAGYSGYVIVLLGALVGTFLYGVIRDKLPH
;
A
#
# COMPACT_ATOMS: atom_id res chain seq x y z
N MET A 1 5.56 -22.52 -13.56
CA MET A 1 6.33 -21.29 -13.90
C MET A 1 5.52 -19.99 -13.99
N LYS A 2 4.17 -19.99 -13.87
CA LYS A 2 3.34 -18.78 -14.01
C LYS A 2 3.61 -17.70 -12.94
N ASN A 3 4.08 -18.10 -11.76
CA ASN A 3 4.25 -17.20 -10.61
C ASN A 3 5.66 -16.61 -10.46
N ILE A 4 6.66 -17.11 -11.20
CA ILE A 4 8.04 -16.58 -11.16
C ILE A 4 8.08 -15.11 -11.56
N LYS A 5 7.21 -14.68 -12.48
CA LYS A 5 7.12 -13.29 -12.91
C LYS A 5 6.72 -12.35 -11.78
N PHE A 6 5.84 -12.81 -10.88
CA PHE A 6 5.46 -12.03 -9.69
C PHE A 6 6.58 -11.96 -8.66
N LEU A 7 7.36 -13.03 -8.50
CA LEU A 7 8.57 -13.01 -7.66
C LEU A 7 9.58 -11.99 -8.18
N ILE A 8 9.87 -11.99 -9.49
CA ILE A 8 10.79 -11.02 -10.10
C ILE A 8 10.26 -9.59 -9.91
N ALA A 9 8.98 -9.34 -10.20
CA ALA A 9 8.37 -8.03 -10.03
C ALA A 9 8.40 -7.57 -8.56
N GLY A 10 8.11 -8.47 -7.61
CA GLY A 10 8.16 -8.19 -6.18
C GLY A 10 9.56 -7.89 -5.67
N THR A 11 10.57 -8.67 -6.12
CA THR A 11 11.98 -8.41 -5.78
C THR A 11 12.45 -7.07 -6.33
N LEU A 12 12.13 -6.76 -7.59
CA LEU A 12 12.45 -5.46 -8.19
C LEU A 12 11.78 -4.32 -7.44
N PHE A 13 10.50 -4.46 -7.10
CA PHE A 13 9.77 -3.49 -6.30
C PHE A 13 10.43 -3.27 -4.93
N GLY A 14 10.77 -4.34 -4.22
CA GLY A 14 11.44 -4.26 -2.92
C GLY A 14 12.80 -3.57 -2.99
N ILE A 15 13.63 -3.90 -3.99
CA ILE A 15 14.95 -3.26 -4.19
C ILE A 15 14.79 -1.76 -4.46
N ILE A 16 13.89 -1.39 -5.38
CA ILE A 16 13.65 0.01 -5.73
C ILE A 16 13.13 0.79 -4.51
N MET A 17 12.20 0.19 -3.77
CA MET A 17 11.59 0.80 -2.60
C MET A 17 12.56 1.00 -1.44
N PHE A 18 13.49 0.06 -1.23
CA PHE A 18 14.53 0.20 -0.23
C PHE A 18 15.56 1.26 -0.66
N LYS A 19 16.03 1.22 -1.92
CA LYS A 19 17.01 2.18 -2.44
C LYS A 19 16.48 3.61 -2.54
N SER A 20 15.19 3.81 -2.77
CA SER A 20 14.58 5.14 -2.82
C SER A 20 14.35 5.77 -1.43
N GLU A 21 14.74 5.06 -0.36
CA GLU A 21 14.45 5.39 1.03
C GLU A 21 12.95 5.48 1.36
N ALA A 22 12.08 5.00 0.46
CA ALA A 22 10.63 4.98 0.68
C ALA A 22 10.22 3.97 1.77
N ALA A 23 11.09 3.03 2.13
CA ALA A 23 10.91 2.15 3.28
C ALA A 23 11.43 2.75 4.61
N SER A 24 12.11 3.91 4.58
CA SER A 24 12.73 4.49 5.77
C SER A 24 11.70 5.16 6.68
N TRP A 25 11.74 4.79 7.96
CA TRP A 25 10.92 5.41 9.01
C TRP A 25 11.16 6.92 9.13
N TYR A 26 12.42 7.36 9.01
CA TYR A 26 12.78 8.77 9.08
C TYR A 26 12.12 9.61 7.98
N ARG A 27 12.08 9.10 6.75
CA ARG A 27 11.44 9.80 5.62
C ARG A 27 9.94 9.93 5.78
N ILE A 28 9.30 8.91 6.37
CA ILE A 28 7.87 8.96 6.69
C ILE A 28 7.60 10.00 7.79
N GLN A 29 8.44 10.07 8.82
CA GLN A 29 8.33 11.09 9.86
C GLN A 29 8.57 12.51 9.32
N GLU A 30 9.60 12.72 8.51
CA GLU A 30 9.86 14.00 7.85
C GLU A 30 8.68 14.47 7.00
N MET A 31 7.99 13.53 6.33
CA MET A 31 6.79 13.82 5.56
C MET A 31 5.68 14.36 6.47
N PHE A 32 5.38 13.67 7.58
CA PHE A 32 4.37 14.11 8.55
C PHE A 32 4.72 15.41 9.28
N ARG A 33 6.01 15.69 9.44
CA ARG A 33 6.52 16.94 10.04
C ARG A 33 6.74 18.04 9.00
N PHE A 34 6.40 17.80 7.73
CA PHE A 34 6.60 18.72 6.60
C PHE A 34 8.04 19.21 6.43
N GLN A 35 9.03 18.40 6.79
CA GLN A 35 10.45 18.77 6.75
C GLN A 35 11.13 18.42 5.42
N ALA A 36 10.62 17.43 4.68
CA ALA A 36 11.20 17.00 3.41
C ALA A 36 10.13 16.72 2.35
N PHE A 37 10.39 17.18 1.11
CA PHE A 37 9.48 16.96 -0.03
C PHE A 37 9.63 15.57 -0.67
N HIS A 38 10.65 14.79 -0.30
CA HIS A 38 11.02 13.54 -0.98
C HIS A 38 9.86 12.54 -1.10
N MET A 39 9.19 12.21 0.01
CA MET A 39 8.04 11.29 0.01
C MET A 39 6.82 11.87 -0.70
N TYR A 40 6.56 13.17 -0.55
CA TYR A 40 5.50 13.87 -1.28
C TYR A 40 5.71 13.81 -2.79
N GLY A 41 6.96 13.96 -3.25
CA GLY A 41 7.36 13.81 -4.64
C GLY A 41 7.12 12.40 -5.17
N ILE A 42 7.50 11.36 -4.42
CA ILE A 42 7.27 9.96 -4.82
C ILE A 42 5.77 9.67 -4.94
N ILE A 43 4.97 10.03 -3.93
CA ILE A 43 3.52 9.80 -3.94
C ILE A 43 2.87 10.63 -5.06
N GLY A 44 3.24 11.89 -5.22
CA GLY A 44 2.74 12.78 -6.26
C GLY A 44 3.01 12.25 -7.66
N LEU A 45 4.25 11.80 -7.94
CA LEU A 45 4.62 11.18 -9.21
C LEU A 45 3.82 9.89 -9.47
N ALA A 46 3.67 9.04 -8.44
CA ALA A 46 2.90 7.80 -8.56
C ALA A 46 1.44 8.07 -8.94
N VAL A 47 0.81 9.09 -8.35
CA VAL A 47 -0.56 9.50 -8.72
C VAL A 47 -0.59 10.12 -10.12
N ALA A 48 0.34 11.02 -10.42
CA ALA A 48 0.42 11.70 -11.71
C ALA A 48 0.59 10.74 -12.89
N LEU A 49 1.29 9.62 -12.70
CA LEU A 49 1.43 8.56 -13.70
C LEU A 49 0.27 7.55 -13.64
N GLY A 50 -0.19 7.18 -12.44
CA GLY A 50 -1.21 6.16 -12.23
C GLY A 50 -2.58 6.57 -12.78
N VAL A 51 -3.00 7.82 -12.57
CA VAL A 51 -4.29 8.33 -13.05
C VAL A 51 -4.43 8.25 -14.58
N PRO A 52 -3.52 8.83 -15.39
CA PRO A 52 -3.62 8.72 -16.86
C PRO A 52 -3.44 7.28 -17.34
N MET A 53 -2.60 6.47 -16.68
CA MET A 53 -2.45 5.06 -17.04
C MET A 53 -3.76 4.29 -16.88
N VAL A 54 -4.45 4.47 -15.75
CA VAL A 54 -5.77 3.86 -15.50
C VAL A 54 -6.82 4.38 -16.49
N ALA A 55 -6.79 5.69 -16.82
CA ALA A 55 -7.68 6.27 -17.81
C ALA A 55 -7.48 5.65 -19.21
N ILE A 56 -6.23 5.45 -19.63
CA ILE A 56 -5.88 4.81 -20.91
C ILE A 56 -6.32 3.35 -20.92
N ILE A 57 -6.11 2.60 -19.84
CA ILE A 57 -6.54 1.20 -19.72
C ILE A 57 -8.06 1.09 -19.89
N LYS A 58 -8.82 1.98 -19.24
CA LYS A 58 -10.28 2.03 -19.37
C LYS A 58 -10.71 2.41 -20.79
N ALA A 59 -10.08 3.42 -21.39
CA ALA A 59 -10.43 3.90 -22.72
C ALA A 59 -10.12 2.88 -23.83
N LYS A 60 -8.95 2.22 -23.77
CA LYS A 60 -8.50 1.26 -24.78
C LYS A 60 -8.90 -0.19 -24.50
N LYS A 61 -9.64 -0.46 -23.41
CA LYS A 61 -10.03 -1.81 -22.95
C LYS A 61 -8.85 -2.79 -22.98
N ILE A 62 -7.71 -2.35 -22.44
CA ILE A 62 -6.47 -3.13 -22.48
C ILE A 62 -6.68 -4.46 -21.73
N LYS A 63 -6.21 -5.55 -22.35
CA LYS A 63 -6.28 -6.90 -21.79
C LYS A 63 -5.10 -7.13 -20.83
N ASP A 64 -5.32 -7.95 -19.82
CA ASP A 64 -4.29 -8.41 -18.90
C ASP A 64 -3.31 -9.36 -19.61
N TYR A 65 -2.29 -9.79 -18.87
CA TYR A 65 -1.29 -10.74 -19.35
C TYR A 65 -1.89 -12.11 -19.78
N ALA A 66 -3.09 -12.46 -19.31
CA ALA A 66 -3.80 -13.69 -19.63
C ALA A 66 -4.89 -13.52 -20.71
N GLY A 67 -5.03 -12.32 -21.29
CA GLY A 67 -6.05 -12.00 -22.30
C GLY A 67 -7.43 -11.62 -21.74
N GLY A 68 -7.59 -11.55 -20.41
CA GLY A 68 -8.78 -11.09 -19.71
C GLY A 68 -8.91 -9.57 -19.74
N GLN A 69 -10.14 -9.04 -19.72
CA GLN A 69 -10.36 -7.59 -19.68
C GLN A 69 -10.09 -7.06 -18.27
N ILE A 70 -9.31 -5.98 -18.15
CA ILE A 70 -9.11 -5.30 -16.87
C ILE A 70 -10.38 -4.53 -16.51
N VAL A 71 -11.22 -5.11 -15.64
CA VAL A 71 -12.45 -4.49 -15.13
C VAL A 71 -12.16 -3.85 -13.77
N PHE A 72 -12.35 -2.54 -13.68
CA PHE A 72 -12.23 -1.83 -12.41
C PHE A 72 -13.59 -1.85 -11.68
N THR A 73 -13.68 -2.59 -10.59
CA THR A 73 -14.86 -2.58 -9.72
C THR A 73 -14.84 -1.33 -8.84
N PRO A 74 -15.85 -0.44 -8.92
CA PRO A 74 -15.92 0.72 -8.07
C PRO A 74 -16.04 0.31 -6.60
N LYS A 75 -15.40 1.09 -5.72
CA LYS A 75 -15.45 0.89 -4.28
C LYS A 75 -16.87 1.23 -3.78
N ALA A 76 -17.43 0.41 -2.88
CA ALA A 76 -18.73 0.69 -2.26
C ALA A 76 -18.71 2.04 -1.53
N TRP A 77 -19.74 2.86 -1.67
CA TRP A 77 -19.79 4.16 -1.01
C TRP A 77 -20.23 4.00 0.45
N SER A 78 -19.44 4.51 1.40
CA SER A 78 -19.79 4.52 2.84
C SER A 78 -18.90 5.53 3.57
N ILE A 79 -19.49 6.59 4.11
CA ILE A 79 -18.79 7.60 4.90
C ILE A 79 -18.24 7.01 6.22
N PRO A 80 -19.05 6.34 7.07
CA PRO A 80 -18.57 5.90 8.39
C PRO A 80 -17.45 4.87 8.28
N ARG A 81 -17.53 3.94 7.31
CA ARG A 81 -16.48 2.94 7.10
C ARG A 81 -15.14 3.57 6.76
N TYR A 82 -15.13 4.58 5.89
CA TYR A 82 -13.88 5.21 5.44
C TYR A 82 -13.32 6.21 6.43
N LEU A 83 -14.17 6.93 7.16
CA LEU A 83 -13.71 7.85 8.19
C LEU A 83 -13.08 7.11 9.36
N ILE A 84 -13.77 6.09 9.90
CA ILE A 84 -13.30 5.29 11.04
C ILE A 84 -12.10 4.42 10.62
N GLY A 85 -12.22 3.70 9.50
CA GLY A 85 -11.12 2.87 9.02
C GLY A 85 -9.88 3.68 8.64
N GLY A 86 -10.07 4.83 7.99
CA GLY A 86 -8.99 5.73 7.58
C GLY A 86 -8.27 6.37 8.77
N THR A 87 -8.99 6.78 9.81
CA THR A 87 -8.39 7.31 11.04
C THR A 87 -7.60 6.25 11.79
N ILE A 88 -8.16 5.04 11.99
CA ILE A 88 -7.44 3.94 12.64
C ILE A 88 -6.18 3.57 11.85
N PHE A 89 -6.29 3.46 10.53
CA PHE A 89 -5.14 3.19 9.66
C PHE A 89 -4.09 4.30 9.73
N GLY A 90 -4.50 5.56 9.68
CA GLY A 90 -3.61 6.71 9.79
C GLY A 90 -2.87 6.77 11.13
N LEU A 91 -3.56 6.50 12.24
CA LEU A 91 -2.95 6.41 13.57
C LEU A 91 -1.95 5.26 13.66
N GLY A 92 -2.32 4.07 13.16
CA GLY A 92 -1.42 2.92 13.11
C GLY A 92 -0.19 3.20 12.24
N TRP A 93 -0.36 3.90 11.13
CA TRP A 93 0.74 4.29 10.26
C TRP A 93 1.66 5.33 10.90
N ALA A 94 1.11 6.32 11.62
CA ALA A 94 1.89 7.30 12.36
C ALA A 94 2.70 6.65 13.50
N LEU A 95 2.12 5.66 14.20
CA LEU A 95 2.76 4.92 15.29
C LEU A 95 3.87 3.99 14.79
N SER A 96 3.58 3.19 13.77
CA SER A 96 4.55 2.22 13.23
C SER A 96 5.57 2.83 12.28
N GLY A 97 5.27 4.00 11.71
CA GLY A 97 6.02 4.65 10.64
C GLY A 97 6.29 3.75 9.45
N ALA A 98 5.43 2.76 9.21
CA ALA A 98 5.53 1.83 8.10
C ALA A 98 4.15 1.42 7.62
N CYS A 99 3.96 1.40 6.30
CA CYS A 99 2.73 0.90 5.69
C CYS A 99 2.94 -0.57 5.22
N PRO A 100 1.95 -1.23 4.60
CA PRO A 100 2.08 -2.64 4.22
C PRO A 100 3.32 -2.94 3.35
N GLY A 101 3.71 -2.00 2.48
CA GLY A 101 4.91 -2.11 1.64
C GLY A 101 6.22 -2.07 2.44
N PRO A 102 6.51 -0.97 3.19
CA PRO A 102 7.70 -0.87 4.02
C PRO A 102 7.81 -1.98 5.06
N ILE A 103 6.70 -2.49 5.62
CA ILE A 103 6.74 -3.61 6.58
C ILE A 103 7.47 -4.81 5.97
N VAL A 104 7.04 -5.29 4.78
CA VAL A 104 7.66 -6.46 4.15
C VAL A 104 9.07 -6.18 3.63
N VAL A 105 9.32 -4.96 3.13
CA VAL A 105 10.66 -4.56 2.63
C VAL A 105 11.66 -4.46 3.78
N ASN A 106 11.28 -3.87 4.91
CA ASN A 106 12.15 -3.70 6.08
C ASN A 106 12.44 -5.05 6.76
N ILE A 107 11.47 -5.97 6.80
CA ILE A 107 11.73 -7.35 7.24
C ILE A 107 12.79 -8.00 6.33
N GLY A 108 12.65 -7.86 5.01
CA GLY A 108 13.63 -8.36 4.04
C GLY A 108 15.01 -7.69 4.15
N ALA A 109 15.07 -6.44 4.60
CA ALA A 109 16.30 -5.71 4.85
C ALA A 109 16.96 -6.02 6.20
N GLY A 110 16.40 -6.92 7.01
CA GLY A 110 16.96 -7.38 8.28
C GLY A 110 16.41 -6.69 9.53
N TYR A 111 15.42 -5.80 9.39
CA TYR A 111 14.77 -5.16 10.54
C TYR A 111 13.66 -6.05 11.13
N SER A 112 14.06 -6.97 12.02
CA SER A 112 13.17 -7.97 12.63
C SER A 112 12.02 -7.37 13.47
N GLY A 113 12.17 -6.14 13.99
CA GLY A 113 11.11 -5.45 14.74
C GLY A 113 9.81 -5.26 13.95
N TYR A 114 9.89 -5.15 12.62
CA TYR A 114 8.70 -5.04 11.77
C TYR A 114 7.89 -6.33 11.68
N VAL A 115 8.42 -7.47 12.12
CA VAL A 115 7.65 -8.72 12.23
C VAL A 115 6.49 -8.56 13.22
N ILE A 116 6.71 -7.84 14.32
CA ILE A 116 5.66 -7.56 15.31
C ILE A 116 4.56 -6.69 14.68
N VAL A 117 4.96 -5.67 13.91
CA VAL A 117 4.04 -4.79 13.18
C VAL A 117 3.24 -5.59 12.15
N LEU A 118 3.89 -6.50 11.42
CA LEU A 118 3.23 -7.39 10.46
C LEU A 118 2.20 -8.29 11.14
N LEU A 119 2.56 -8.93 12.26
CA LEU A 119 1.63 -9.77 13.02
C LEU A 119 0.44 -8.96 13.54
N GLY A 120 0.68 -7.77 14.09
CA GLY A 120 -0.39 -6.86 14.53
C GLY A 120 -1.32 -6.46 13.37
N ALA A 121 -0.78 -6.15 12.20
CA ALA A 121 -1.57 -5.84 11.01
C ALA A 121 -2.39 -7.05 10.52
N LEU A 122 -1.81 -8.26 10.52
CA LEU A 122 -2.50 -9.49 10.17
C LEU A 122 -3.64 -9.82 11.14
N VAL A 123 -3.39 -9.72 12.45
CA VAL A 123 -4.42 -9.94 13.48
C VAL A 123 -5.53 -8.89 13.36
N GLY A 124 -5.17 -7.60 13.21
CA GLY A 124 -6.15 -6.53 13.07
C GLY A 124 -7.03 -6.68 11.82
N THR A 125 -6.43 -7.04 10.68
CA THR A 125 -7.17 -7.29 9.43
C THR A 125 -8.05 -8.54 9.52
N PHE A 126 -7.57 -9.61 10.15
CA PHE A 126 -8.34 -10.81 10.39
C PHE A 126 -9.56 -10.53 11.28
N LEU A 127 -9.34 -9.86 12.42
CA LEU A 127 -10.42 -9.47 13.34
C LEU A 127 -11.44 -8.55 12.66
N TYR A 128 -10.98 -7.58 11.88
CA TYR A 128 -11.88 -6.75 11.09
C TYR A 128 -12.70 -7.59 10.09
N GLY A 129 -12.09 -8.56 9.42
CA GLY A 129 -12.79 -9.48 8.52
C GLY A 129 -13.89 -10.29 9.20
N VAL A 130 -13.63 -10.77 10.43
CA VAL A 130 -14.61 -11.53 11.23
C VAL A 130 -15.74 -10.66 11.76
N ILE A 131 -15.44 -9.43 12.18
CA ILE A 131 -16.41 -8.53 12.85
C ILE A 131 -17.14 -7.66 11.83
N ARG A 132 -16.66 -7.60 10.58
CA ARG A 132 -17.20 -6.76 9.50
C ARG A 132 -18.72 -6.81 9.47
N ASP A 133 -19.32 -7.99 9.35
CA ASP A 133 -20.78 -8.12 9.16
C ASP A 133 -21.63 -7.56 10.32
N LYS A 134 -21.01 -7.27 11.47
CA LYS A 134 -21.66 -6.68 12.66
C LYS A 134 -21.40 -5.19 12.82
N LEU A 135 -20.53 -4.58 12.02
CA LEU A 135 -20.21 -3.15 12.10
C LEU A 135 -21.21 -2.34 11.27
N PRO A 136 -21.57 -1.11 11.70
CA PRO A 136 -22.38 -0.22 10.88
C PRO A 136 -21.62 0.08 9.58
N HIS A 137 -22.23 -0.24 8.45
CA HIS A 137 -21.68 -0.13 7.09
C HIS A 137 -22.41 0.92 6.29
#